data_AF-A0A356EUF7-F1
#
_entry.id   AF-A0A356EUF7-F1
#
_cell.length_a   1.000
_cell.length_b   1.000
_cell.length_c   1.000
_cell.angle_alpha   90.00
_cell.angle_beta   90.00
_cell.angle_gamma   90.00
#
_symmetry.space_group_name_H-M   'P 1'
#
loop_
_entity.id
_entity.type
_entity.pdbx_description
1 polymer ?
#
loop_
_entity_poly.entity_id
_entity_poly.type
_entity_poly.pdbx_seq_one_letter_code
_entity_poly.pdbx_strand_id
1 'polypeptide(L)'
;MKMRPSRVLEKLRRGEIASCTKMNTSDTRVVDIAAMSGVDCVWLCQEHTGNTLNDIENQIRAAKVFDVDTIVRVQRGNYSNLIRPLELDASGIMVPHLMSAQEGRDIVRWTRFAPVGRRPIDGGNADGLYCQLSGEDYLRGA
;
A
#
# COMPACT_ATOMS: atom_id res chain seq x y z
N MET A 1 20.24 2.90 -0.54
CA MET A 1 18.95 2.72 -1.25
C MET A 1 17.94 3.70 -0.63
N LYS A 2 16.89 4.13 -1.34
CA LYS A 2 15.84 5.00 -0.76
C LYS A 2 14.47 4.48 -1.15
N MET A 3 13.48 4.68 -0.29
CA MET A 3 12.10 4.37 -0.62
C MET A 3 11.59 5.27 -1.75
N ARG A 4 10.70 4.70 -2.56
CA ARG A 4 10.01 5.43 -3.61
C ARG A 4 8.95 6.34 -2.98
N PRO A 5 8.91 7.64 -3.32
CA PRO A 5 7.83 8.51 -2.85
C PRO A 5 6.48 8.08 -3.47
N SER A 6 5.39 8.28 -2.73
CA SER A 6 4.04 8.08 -3.27
C SER A 6 3.62 9.24 -4.15
N ARG A 7 3.40 8.94 -5.44
CA ARG A 7 2.87 9.87 -6.45
C ARG A 7 1.47 10.34 -6.07
N VAL A 8 0.63 9.43 -5.56
CA VAL A 8 -0.74 9.75 -5.12
C VAL A 8 -0.70 10.73 -3.96
N LEU A 9 0.09 10.45 -2.91
CA LEU A 9 0.14 11.30 -1.74
C LEU A 9 0.69 12.70 -2.07
N GLU A 10 1.68 12.79 -2.96
CA GLU A 10 2.20 14.06 -3.45
C GLU A 10 1.14 14.89 -4.17
N LYS A 11 0.41 14.29 -5.13
CA LYS A 11 -0.69 14.96 -5.83
C LYS A 11 -1.78 15.42 -4.89
N LEU A 12 -2.23 14.56 -3.98
CA LEU A 12 -3.28 14.92 -3.01
C LEU A 12 -2.85 16.08 -2.10
N ARG A 13 -1.59 16.13 -1.67
CA ARG A 13 -1.04 17.26 -0.87
C ARG A 13 -0.98 18.57 -1.65
N ARG A 14 -0.87 18.51 -2.97
CA ARG A 14 -0.92 19.67 -3.87
C ARG A 14 -2.35 20.09 -4.24
N GLY A 15 -3.37 19.38 -3.77
CA GLY A 15 -4.77 19.61 -4.14
C GLY A 15 -5.10 19.15 -5.56
N GLU A 16 -4.26 18.29 -6.16
CA GLU A 16 -4.46 17.74 -7.49
C GLU A 16 -5.28 16.43 -7.45
N ILE A 17 -5.83 16.03 -8.59
CA ILE A 17 -6.55 14.76 -8.74
C ILE A 17 -5.55 13.64 -9.03
N ALA A 18 -5.58 12.60 -8.20
CA ALA A 18 -4.89 11.34 -8.45
C ALA A 18 -5.84 10.34 -9.12
N SER A 19 -5.46 9.88 -10.31
CA SER A 19 -6.22 8.87 -11.07
C SER A 19 -5.96 7.46 -10.50
N CYS A 20 -7.02 6.66 -10.40
CA CYS A 20 -6.95 5.31 -9.85
C CYS A 20 -7.79 4.34 -10.68
N THR A 21 -7.21 3.20 -11.07
CA THR A 21 -7.96 2.13 -11.76
C THR A 21 -8.08 0.90 -10.87
N LYS A 22 -9.32 0.42 -10.69
CA LYS A 22 -9.61 -0.76 -9.87
C LYS A 22 -9.35 -2.07 -10.61
N MET A 23 -8.60 -2.96 -9.98
CA MET A 23 -8.38 -4.33 -10.41
C MET A 23 -9.37 -5.25 -9.70
N ASN A 24 -10.14 -6.03 -10.47
CA ASN A 24 -11.06 -7.05 -9.94
C ASN A 24 -10.71 -8.47 -10.42
N THR A 25 -9.49 -8.62 -10.95
CA THR A 25 -8.90 -9.88 -11.42
C THR A 25 -7.64 -10.18 -10.60
N SER A 26 -7.24 -11.46 -10.54
CA SER A 26 -5.97 -11.89 -9.95
C SER A 26 -4.80 -11.83 -10.93
N ASP A 27 -5.08 -11.83 -12.24
CA ASP A 27 -4.04 -11.82 -13.28
C ASP A 27 -3.18 -10.55 -13.21
N THR A 28 -1.88 -10.73 -12.97
CA THR A 28 -0.90 -9.66 -12.83
C THR A 28 -0.67 -8.90 -14.15
N ARG A 29 -0.89 -9.54 -15.31
CA ARG A 29 -0.75 -8.88 -16.62
C ARG A 29 -1.72 -7.71 -16.80
N VAL A 30 -2.88 -7.79 -16.15
CA VAL A 30 -3.87 -6.70 -16.16
C VAL A 30 -3.32 -5.47 -15.43
N VAL A 31 -2.52 -5.69 -14.38
CA VAL A 31 -1.84 -4.61 -13.65
C VAL A 31 -0.74 -3.98 -14.49
N ASP A 32 0.05 -4.77 -15.22
CA ASP A 32 1.05 -4.23 -16.15
C ASP A 32 0.40 -3.31 -17.20
N ILE A 33 -0.68 -3.78 -17.83
CA ILE A 33 -1.45 -3.01 -18.83
C ILE A 33 -2.00 -1.73 -18.20
N ALA A 34 -2.60 -1.81 -17.01
CA ALA A 34 -3.13 -0.65 -16.31
C ALA A 34 -2.02 0.34 -15.93
N ALA A 35 -0.87 -0.13 -15.45
CA ALA A 35 0.24 0.73 -15.05
C ALA A 35 0.84 1.48 -16.25
N MET A 36 0.86 0.86 -17.43
CA MET A 36 1.28 1.51 -18.69
C MET A 36 0.25 2.52 -19.25
N SER A 37 -0.98 2.56 -18.71
CA SER A 37 -2.05 3.45 -19.22
C SER A 37 -1.98 4.89 -18.71
N GLY A 38 -0.97 5.24 -17.90
CA GLY A 38 -0.75 6.60 -17.41
C GLY A 38 -1.50 6.96 -16.12
N VAL A 39 -2.04 5.97 -15.40
CA VAL A 39 -2.71 6.18 -14.11
C VAL A 39 -1.70 6.48 -13.00
N ASP A 40 -2.16 7.15 -11.93
CA ASP A 40 -1.31 7.43 -10.77
C ASP A 40 -1.21 6.23 -9.83
N CYS A 41 -2.29 5.46 -9.73
CA CYS A 41 -2.31 4.23 -8.95
C CYS A 41 -3.25 3.16 -9.50
N VAL A 42 -2.98 1.93 -9.07
CA VAL A 42 -3.90 0.80 -9.19
C VAL A 42 -4.51 0.47 -7.85
N TRP A 43 -5.81 0.22 -7.84
CA TRP A 43 -6.52 -0.25 -6.66
C TRP A 43 -6.62 -1.77 -6.71
N LEU A 44 -5.91 -2.41 -5.78
CA LEU A 44 -5.92 -3.85 -5.58
C LEU A 44 -6.91 -4.20 -4.47
N CYS A 45 -7.72 -5.23 -4.63
CA CYS A 45 -8.83 -5.50 -3.71
C CYS A 45 -8.72 -6.89 -3.09
N GLN A 46 -8.79 -6.99 -1.76
CA GLN A 46 -8.94 -8.25 -1.04
C GLN A 46 -10.33 -8.43 -0.40
N GLU A 47 -11.20 -7.42 -0.45
CA GLU A 47 -12.54 -7.47 0.18
C GLU A 47 -13.61 -8.13 -0.71
N HIS A 48 -13.57 -7.88 -2.01
CA HIS A 48 -14.57 -8.36 -2.98
C HIS A 48 -13.96 -9.19 -4.11
N THR A 49 -12.77 -9.74 -3.90
CA THR A 49 -12.11 -10.65 -4.84
C THR A 49 -11.55 -11.83 -4.06
N GLY A 50 -11.17 -12.90 -4.77
CA GLY A 50 -10.46 -14.03 -4.19
C GLY A 50 -8.94 -13.84 -4.08
N ASN A 51 -8.42 -12.60 -4.18
CA ASN A 51 -6.98 -12.36 -4.18
C ASN A 51 -6.35 -12.73 -2.83
N THR A 52 -5.36 -13.61 -2.89
CA THR A 52 -4.48 -13.97 -1.77
C THR A 52 -3.43 -12.88 -1.53
N LEU A 53 -2.65 -13.01 -0.45
CA LEU A 53 -1.50 -12.13 -0.23
C LEU A 53 -0.44 -12.27 -1.33
N ASN A 54 -0.24 -13.48 -1.86
CA ASN A 54 0.69 -13.72 -2.96
C ASN A 54 0.22 -13.02 -4.25
N ASP A 55 -1.09 -13.02 -4.53
CA ASP A 55 -1.63 -12.28 -5.69
C ASP A 55 -1.39 -10.78 -5.53
N ILE A 56 -1.69 -10.23 -4.33
CA ILE A 56 -1.44 -8.82 -4.04
C ILE A 56 0.04 -8.47 -4.15
N GLU A 57 0.94 -9.29 -3.61
CA GLU A 57 2.39 -9.07 -3.69
C GLU A 57 2.86 -8.99 -5.15
N ASN A 58 2.43 -9.93 -5.99
CA ASN A 58 2.79 -9.93 -7.42
C ASN A 58 2.20 -8.73 -8.16
N GLN A 59 0.97 -8.34 -7.85
CA GLN A 59 0.32 -7.16 -8.40
C GLN A 59 1.01 -5.86 -7.97
N ILE A 60 1.46 -5.76 -6.72
CA ILE A 60 2.26 -4.62 -6.24
C ILE A 60 3.54 -4.54 -7.06
N ARG A 61 4.31 -5.63 -7.14
CA ARG A 61 5.56 -5.69 -7.90
C ARG A 61 5.36 -5.25 -9.36
N ALA A 62 4.31 -5.71 -10.02
CA ALA A 62 3.98 -5.33 -11.40
C ALA A 62 3.76 -3.82 -11.56
N ALA A 63 2.92 -3.20 -10.71
CA ALA A 63 2.72 -1.76 -10.77
C ALA A 63 4.02 -0.97 -10.50
N LYS A 64 4.87 -1.47 -9.60
CA LYS A 64 6.12 -0.80 -9.24
C LYS A 64 7.17 -0.78 -10.34
N VAL A 65 7.18 -1.77 -11.23
CA VAL A 65 8.05 -1.78 -12.43
C VAL A 65 7.83 -0.53 -13.29
N PHE A 66 6.59 0.00 -13.32
CA PHE A 66 6.22 1.18 -14.10
C PHE A 66 6.08 2.45 -13.25
N ASP A 67 6.64 2.47 -12.03
CA ASP A 67 6.55 3.61 -11.10
C ASP A 67 5.11 4.03 -10.78
N VAL A 68 4.16 3.09 -10.73
CA VAL A 68 2.75 3.34 -10.39
C VAL A 68 2.47 2.94 -8.94
N ASP A 69 1.70 3.76 -8.21
CA ASP A 69 1.33 3.48 -6.81
C ASP A 69 0.29 2.35 -6.73
N THR A 70 0.29 1.63 -5.61
CA THR A 70 -0.73 0.62 -5.34
C THR A 70 -1.49 0.96 -4.07
N ILE A 71 -2.82 0.97 -4.15
CA ILE A 71 -3.70 1.11 -3.00
C ILE A 71 -4.40 -0.23 -2.78
N VAL A 72 -4.12 -0.88 -1.64
CA VAL A 72 -4.73 -2.17 -1.31
C VAL A 72 -5.96 -1.96 -0.46
N ARG A 73 -7.14 -2.28 -0.98
CA ARG A 73 -8.34 -2.43 -0.14
C ARG A 73 -8.28 -3.72 0.63
N VAL A 74 -8.12 -3.59 1.93
CA VAL A 74 -7.93 -4.69 2.86
C VAL A 74 -9.25 -5.37 3.20
N GLN A 75 -9.18 -6.63 3.63
CA GLN A 75 -10.32 -7.29 4.27
C GLN A 75 -10.60 -6.63 5.63
N ARG A 76 -11.88 -6.43 5.95
CA ARG A 76 -12.27 -6.11 7.32
C ARG A 76 -11.92 -7.29 8.23
N GLY A 77 -10.94 -7.11 9.10
CA GLY A 77 -10.45 -8.18 9.95
C GLY A 77 -9.49 -7.69 11.03
N ASN A 78 -8.49 -8.52 11.33
CA ASN A 78 -7.55 -8.24 12.40
C ASN A 78 -6.50 -7.20 11.99
N TYR A 79 -5.69 -6.80 12.98
CA TYR A 79 -4.55 -5.91 12.82
C TYR A 79 -3.64 -6.28 11.63
N SER A 80 -3.33 -7.56 11.44
CA SER A 80 -2.41 -8.02 10.40
C SER A 80 -2.92 -7.73 8.98
N ASN A 81 -4.23 -7.62 8.78
CA ASN A 81 -4.80 -7.22 7.49
C ASN A 81 -4.43 -5.79 7.10
N LEU A 82 -4.16 -4.91 8.07
CA LEU A 82 -3.73 -3.54 7.84
C LEU A 82 -2.23 -3.46 7.51
N ILE A 83 -1.43 -4.34 8.13
CA ILE A 83 0.05 -4.24 8.09
C ILE A 83 0.65 -4.99 6.92
N ARG A 84 0.18 -6.21 6.65
CA ARG A 84 0.78 -7.05 5.61
C ARG A 84 0.84 -6.38 4.24
N PRO A 85 -0.20 -5.66 3.75
CA PRO A 85 -0.09 -4.94 2.49
C PRO A 85 1.02 -3.88 2.50
N LEU A 86 1.26 -3.21 3.62
CA LEU A 86 2.34 -2.23 3.77
C LEU A 86 3.70 -2.92 3.75
N GLU A 87 3.84 -4.08 4.40
CA GLU A 87 5.07 -4.91 4.36
C GLU A 87 5.36 -5.48 2.95
N LEU A 88 4.30 -5.76 2.20
CA LEU A 88 4.37 -6.09 0.76
C LEU A 88 4.67 -4.88 -0.12
N ASP A 89 4.97 -3.72 0.47
CA ASP A 89 5.39 -2.50 -0.22
C ASP A 89 4.26 -1.80 -0.98
N ALA A 90 3.00 -1.91 -0.50
CA ALA A 90 1.90 -1.09 -1.01
C ALA A 90 2.09 0.39 -0.63
N SER A 91 1.86 1.30 -1.58
CA SER A 91 1.91 2.76 -1.33
C SER A 91 0.86 3.24 -0.32
N GLY A 92 -0.23 2.50 -0.16
CA GLY A 92 -1.26 2.79 0.83
C GLY A 92 -2.31 1.70 0.95
N ILE A 93 -3.17 1.84 1.95
CA ILE A 93 -4.31 0.95 2.20
C ILE A 93 -5.63 1.71 2.12
N MET A 94 -6.67 1.01 1.67
CA MET A 94 -8.05 1.47 1.73
C MET A 94 -8.81 0.58 2.71
N VAL A 95 -9.34 1.17 3.78
CA VAL A 95 -10.04 0.42 4.83
C VAL A 95 -11.55 0.50 4.59
N PRO A 96 -12.22 -0.63 4.35
CA PRO A 96 -13.66 -0.63 4.14
C PRO A 96 -14.43 -0.50 5.46
N HIS A 97 -15.70 -0.09 5.36
CA HIS A 97 -16.63 -0.05 6.50
C HIS A 97 -16.12 0.73 7.72
N LEU A 98 -15.48 1.89 7.50
CA LEU A 98 -15.09 2.77 8.59
C LEU A 98 -16.33 3.44 9.20
N MET A 99 -16.68 3.09 10.44
CA MET A 99 -17.95 3.50 11.06
C MET A 99 -17.79 4.65 12.07
N SER A 100 -16.57 5.02 12.44
CA SER A 100 -16.34 6.14 13.36
C SER A 100 -15.00 6.84 13.15
N ALA A 101 -14.93 8.10 13.58
CA ALA A 101 -13.67 8.84 13.61
C ALA A 101 -12.65 8.23 14.59
N GLN A 102 -13.11 7.58 15.66
CA GLN A 102 -12.23 6.89 16.61
C GLN A 102 -11.56 5.68 15.98
N GLU A 103 -12.33 4.84 15.29
CA GLU A 103 -11.81 3.71 14.51
C GLU A 103 -10.76 4.19 13.49
N GLY A 104 -11.02 5.30 12.80
CA GLY A 104 -10.06 5.90 11.87
C GLY A 104 -8.75 6.31 12.53
N ARG A 105 -8.82 6.94 13.71
CA ARG A 105 -7.62 7.32 14.50
C ARG A 105 -6.84 6.09 14.95
N ASP A 106 -7.52 5.04 15.39
CA ASP A 106 -6.87 3.81 15.86
C ASP A 106 -6.16 3.08 14.72
N ILE A 107 -6.76 3.02 13.53
CA ILE A 107 -6.12 2.46 12.33
C ILE A 107 -4.86 3.25 11.95
N VAL A 108 -4.93 4.58 11.93
CA VAL A 108 -3.76 5.43 11.63
C VAL A 108 -2.65 5.15 12.66
N ARG A 109 -3.02 5.06 13.93
CA ARG A 109 -2.06 4.76 15.00
C ARG A 109 -1.45 3.38 14.86
N TRP A 110 -2.20 2.38 14.41
CA TRP A 110 -1.73 1.01 14.22
C TRP A 110 -0.80 0.83 13.02
N THR A 111 -0.93 1.69 12.01
CA THR A 111 -0.23 1.58 10.72
C THR A 111 1.01 2.48 10.62
N ARG A 112 1.23 3.38 11.57
CA ARG A 112 2.43 4.23 11.65
C ARG A 112 3.45 3.69 12.64
N PHE A 113 4.74 3.88 12.37
CA PHE A 113 5.81 3.55 13.31
C PHE A 113 5.83 4.49 14.52
N ALA A 114 6.51 4.07 15.59
CA ALA A 114 6.82 4.96 16.71
C ALA A 114 7.66 6.17 16.23
N PRO A 115 7.48 7.37 16.81
CA PRO A 115 6.62 7.68 17.96
C PRO A 115 5.16 8.02 17.58
N VAL A 116 4.84 8.11 16.29
CA VAL A 116 3.50 8.52 15.80
C VAL A 116 2.46 7.41 16.06
N GLY A 117 2.86 6.16 15.91
CA GLY A 117 1.99 5.00 16.02
C GLY A 117 2.63 3.80 16.71
N ARG A 118 2.12 2.61 16.38
CA ARG A 118 2.45 1.32 17.00
C ARG A 118 2.69 0.19 16.00
N ARG A 119 2.98 0.50 14.74
CA ARG A 119 3.40 -0.51 13.77
C ARG A 119 4.71 -1.18 14.24
N PRO A 120 4.77 -2.52 14.35
CA PRO A 120 6.01 -3.26 14.60
C PRO A 120 7.01 -3.09 13.47
N ILE A 121 8.28 -3.20 13.81
CA ILE A 121 9.39 -3.10 12.85
C ILE A 121 9.84 -4.51 12.50
N ASP A 122 10.00 -4.78 11.21
CA ASP A 122 10.64 -5.98 10.67
C ASP A 122 11.78 -5.58 9.72
N GLY A 123 11.45 -4.89 8.62
CA GLY A 123 12.43 -4.37 7.64
C GLY A 123 12.99 -5.42 6.69
N GLY A 124 12.65 -6.70 6.89
CA GLY A 124 13.05 -7.83 6.03
C GLY A 124 12.23 -7.97 4.75
N ASN A 125 11.12 -7.26 4.63
CA ASN A 125 10.23 -7.34 3.47
C ASN A 125 10.54 -6.28 2.41
N ALA A 126 9.73 -6.23 1.35
CA ALA A 126 9.93 -5.35 0.21
C ALA A 126 9.90 -3.86 0.61
N ASP A 127 9.12 -3.47 1.61
CA ASP A 127 9.06 -2.10 2.13
C ASP A 127 10.34 -1.66 2.87
N GLY A 128 11.08 -2.61 3.43
CA GLY A 128 12.44 -2.41 3.95
C GLY A 128 13.54 -2.60 2.91
N LEU A 129 13.18 -2.86 1.65
CA LEU A 129 14.07 -3.33 0.59
C LEU A 129 14.94 -4.51 1.05
N TYR A 130 14.37 -5.47 1.78
CA TYR A 130 15.08 -6.65 2.29
C TYR A 130 16.31 -6.28 3.13
N CYS A 131 16.10 -5.45 4.15
CA CYS A 131 17.14 -4.89 5.03
C CYS A 131 18.21 -4.04 4.33
N GLN A 132 17.97 -3.57 3.09
CA GLN A 132 18.89 -2.68 2.38
C GLN A 132 18.69 -1.19 2.74
N LEU A 133 17.61 -0.86 3.46
CA LEU A 133 17.44 0.45 4.09
C LEU A 133 18.07 0.46 5.48
N SER A 134 18.63 1.60 5.86
CA SER A 134 18.97 1.81 7.27
C SER A 134 17.69 1.80 8.10
N GLY A 135 17.78 1.40 9.38
CA GLY A 135 16.63 1.44 10.27
C GLY A 135 16.02 2.85 10.37
N GLU A 136 16.86 3.88 10.31
CA GLU A 136 16.40 5.27 10.29
C GLU A 136 15.63 5.63 9.00
N ASP A 137 16.15 5.26 7.83
CA ASP A 137 15.49 5.54 6.55
C ASP A 137 14.16 4.78 6.42
N TYR A 138 14.12 3.53 6.89
CA TYR A 138 12.90 2.73 6.91
C TYR A 138 11.83 3.35 7.81
N LEU A 139 12.21 3.82 9.01
CA LEU A 139 11.30 4.49 9.93
C LEU A 139 10.79 5.84 9.42
N ARG A 140 11.62 6.59 8.68
CA ARG A 140 11.23 7.88 8.09
C ARG A 140 10.36 7.74 6.84
N GLY A 141 10.54 6.66 6.09
CA GLY A 141 9.87 6.47 4.80
C GLY A 141 8.41 6.01 4.88
N ALA A 142 7.99 5.44 6.01
CA ALA A 142 6.68 4.80 6.15
C ALA A 142 5.57 5.67 6.77
#